data_AF-A0A318CGF4-F1
#
_entry.id   AF-A0A318CGF4-F1
#
_cell.length_a   1.000
_cell.length_b   1.000
_cell.length_c   1.000
_cell.angle_alpha   90.00
_cell.angle_beta   90.00
_cell.angle_gamma   90.00
#
_symmetry.space_group_name_H-M   'P 1'
#
loop_
_entity.id
_entity.type
_entity.pdbx_description
1 polymer ?
#
loop_
_entity_poly.entity_id
_entity_poly.type
_entity_poly.pdbx_seq_one_letter_code
_entity_poly.pdbx_strand_id
1 'polypeptide(L)'
;MRITSIDLENFRSHSRYSETFEKGINLILGRNGSGKSSIIEAIGLALFGGGLRDKLEDAIKWNERRSKITVTFLADDGLEYRVEKVFGTGSSHELHQGELLIARGKENVIEKIRIICGLQGDISKTFENVIVAFQNRIADQFLGSPAARRDYFNRVFQVDLYRKISTDFMRSYLTDLRSENETLEREIAFMEQQLERKAEVEERMKTLSEDLSRAREELKSLEDALKKVKAERLRLEEIGRELSSKRAQFEQQLKSLRDEAAALKGNLRQRERAVEAREIVDKSRDGHDLYERLLEKENALSAEKRRLEGLGERSAAIEKRIAELQTEVARSSGALLNSEERLEESEKQFEELKKEREELRREMEAAELEAGKKREAHNLCLSRKEAFKVILEEYRKPERRLAALEDLLRSLEETEGSEELNERLAKIDSGIERAKEEVLLLEKLNEACVSKASRRKALEEYRGSLAVGICPLLDEKCKNIENRSDYEGYIEGLINQLASGERELSKKIAEVKESPSRLGKLAEERALALKAIEETDKKLKEKADLEKEKLDLEERAKSFLLQLSTISGKSGEIDEMSESVEKDIRNASTELELQKKHISTLKNQIEERDS
;
A
#
# COMPACT_ATOMS: atom_id res chain seq x y z
N MET A 1 -20.91 -37.91 -73.64
CA MET A 1 -21.41 -36.84 -74.52
C MET A 1 -21.03 -37.11 -75.97
N ARG A 2 -21.93 -36.91 -76.94
CA ARG A 2 -21.66 -37.03 -78.39
C ARG A 2 -22.31 -35.89 -79.18
N ILE A 3 -21.55 -35.14 -79.96
CA ILE A 3 -22.09 -34.08 -80.83
C ILE A 3 -22.72 -34.72 -82.07
N THR A 4 -23.95 -34.32 -82.40
CA THR A 4 -24.76 -34.87 -83.52
C THR A 4 -24.90 -33.89 -84.68
N SER A 5 -25.00 -32.58 -84.41
CA SER A 5 -25.05 -31.57 -85.47
C SER A 5 -24.46 -30.23 -85.03
N ILE A 6 -24.08 -29.43 -86.02
CA ILE A 6 -23.67 -28.04 -85.83
C ILE A 6 -24.27 -27.14 -86.90
N ASP A 7 -24.80 -25.99 -86.50
CA ASP A 7 -25.26 -24.93 -87.38
C ASP A 7 -24.58 -23.62 -86.99
N LEU A 8 -23.93 -22.98 -87.96
CA LEU A 8 -23.22 -21.71 -87.81
C LEU A 8 -23.82 -20.66 -88.73
N GLU A 9 -24.09 -19.49 -88.17
CA GLU A 9 -24.45 -18.29 -88.92
C GLU A 9 -23.49 -17.16 -88.56
N ASN A 10 -22.87 -16.56 -89.59
CA ASN A 10 -21.94 -15.44 -89.49
C ASN A 10 -20.79 -15.66 -88.47
N PHE A 11 -20.26 -16.88 -88.40
CA PHE A 11 -19.18 -17.26 -87.50
C PHE A 11 -17.85 -17.43 -88.28
N ARG A 12 -16.85 -16.60 -87.97
CA ARG A 12 -15.55 -16.55 -88.66
C ARG A 12 -15.75 -16.46 -90.19
N SER A 13 -15.27 -17.45 -90.96
CA SER A 13 -15.43 -17.49 -92.42
C SER A 13 -16.82 -17.95 -92.89
N HIS A 14 -17.61 -18.58 -92.01
CA HIS A 14 -18.89 -19.21 -92.35
C HIS A 14 -20.03 -18.18 -92.31
N SER A 15 -20.67 -17.93 -93.46
CA SER A 15 -21.94 -17.16 -93.49
C SER A 15 -23.09 -18.02 -93.03
N ARG A 16 -23.23 -19.22 -93.62
CA ARG A 16 -24.13 -20.29 -93.19
C ARG A 16 -23.42 -21.61 -93.40
N TYR A 17 -23.39 -22.44 -92.38
CA TYR A 17 -22.78 -23.76 -92.41
C TYR A 17 -23.61 -24.68 -91.51
N SER A 18 -24.01 -25.83 -92.02
CA SER A 18 -24.77 -26.84 -91.30
C SER A 18 -24.23 -28.20 -91.65
N GLU A 19 -23.87 -29.00 -90.65
CA GLU A 19 -23.39 -30.37 -90.86
C GLU A 19 -23.85 -31.28 -89.73
N THR A 20 -23.93 -32.57 -90.05
CA THR A 20 -24.23 -33.63 -89.08
C THR A 20 -23.01 -34.53 -88.89
N PHE A 21 -22.82 -35.02 -87.67
CA PHE A 21 -21.71 -35.91 -87.31
C PHE A 21 -22.21 -37.32 -87.09
N GLU A 22 -21.50 -38.28 -87.67
CA GLU A 22 -21.79 -39.70 -87.47
C GLU A 22 -21.06 -40.24 -86.23
N LYS A 23 -21.46 -41.45 -85.80
CA LYS A 23 -20.71 -42.16 -84.75
C LYS A 23 -19.35 -42.60 -85.31
N GLY A 24 -18.29 -42.42 -84.53
CA GLY A 24 -16.93 -42.84 -84.91
C GLY A 24 -16.05 -41.66 -85.32
N ILE A 25 -15.18 -41.88 -86.30
CA ILE A 25 -14.17 -40.90 -86.71
C ILE A 25 -14.75 -40.03 -87.84
N ASN A 26 -14.93 -38.75 -87.55
CA ASN A 26 -15.38 -37.75 -88.53
C ASN A 26 -14.17 -36.96 -89.04
N LEU A 27 -13.94 -36.95 -90.36
CA LEU A 27 -12.80 -36.25 -90.98
C LEU A 27 -13.26 -34.96 -91.67
N ILE A 28 -12.87 -33.80 -91.12
CA ILE A 28 -13.18 -32.49 -91.71
C ILE A 28 -12.04 -32.08 -92.66
N LEU A 29 -12.29 -32.17 -93.98
CA LEU A 29 -11.33 -31.80 -95.02
C LEU A 29 -11.62 -30.42 -95.63
N GLY A 30 -10.57 -29.76 -96.09
CA GLY A 30 -10.67 -28.43 -96.70
C GLY A 30 -9.31 -27.78 -96.87
N ARG A 31 -9.23 -26.67 -97.61
CA ARG A 31 -8.00 -25.90 -97.75
C ARG A 31 -7.64 -25.18 -96.44
N ASN A 32 -6.40 -24.70 -96.31
CA ASN A 32 -6.06 -23.83 -95.18
C ASN A 32 -6.88 -22.54 -95.28
N GLY A 33 -7.38 -22.05 -94.15
CA GLY A 33 -8.28 -20.89 -94.11
C GLY A 33 -9.74 -21.19 -94.46
N SER A 34 -10.13 -22.43 -94.76
CA SER A 34 -11.53 -22.78 -95.08
C SER A 34 -12.47 -22.82 -93.86
N GLY A 35 -11.99 -22.46 -92.67
CA GLY A 35 -12.80 -22.45 -91.44
C GLY A 35 -12.91 -23.78 -90.69
N LYS A 36 -12.05 -24.77 -90.97
CA LYS A 36 -12.06 -26.09 -90.28
C LYS A 36 -11.90 -25.96 -88.77
N SER A 37 -10.89 -25.22 -88.32
CA SER A 37 -10.65 -24.98 -86.88
C SER A 37 -11.78 -24.18 -86.24
N SER A 38 -12.45 -23.32 -87.01
CA SER A 38 -13.59 -22.53 -86.54
C SER A 38 -14.77 -23.40 -86.11
N ILE A 39 -14.96 -24.59 -86.71
CA ILE A 39 -16.02 -25.52 -86.30
C ILE A 39 -15.77 -26.01 -84.86
N ILE A 40 -14.51 -26.36 -84.54
CA ILE A 40 -14.11 -26.82 -83.20
C ILE A 40 -14.21 -25.67 -82.18
N GLU A 41 -13.82 -24.45 -82.56
CA GLU A 41 -13.98 -23.26 -81.72
C GLU A 41 -15.45 -23.00 -81.39
N ALA A 42 -16.34 -23.13 -82.38
CA ALA A 42 -17.77 -22.90 -82.20
C ALA A 42 -18.38 -23.90 -81.20
N ILE A 43 -18.01 -25.18 -81.33
CA ILE A 43 -18.38 -26.24 -80.37
C ILE A 43 -17.88 -25.88 -78.96
N GLY A 44 -16.62 -25.48 -78.84
CA GLY A 44 -16.01 -25.06 -77.58
C GLY A 44 -16.76 -23.94 -76.89
N LEU A 45 -17.06 -22.90 -77.68
CA LEU A 45 -17.67 -21.68 -77.21
C LEU A 45 -19.13 -21.90 -76.79
N ALA A 46 -19.86 -22.75 -77.51
CA ALA A 46 -21.26 -23.04 -77.24
C ALA A 46 -21.44 -23.95 -76.02
N LEU A 47 -20.62 -25.00 -75.88
CA LEU A 47 -20.83 -26.04 -74.86
C LEU A 47 -20.04 -25.80 -73.57
N PHE A 48 -18.84 -25.22 -73.66
CA PHE A 48 -17.90 -25.15 -72.53
C PHE A 48 -17.54 -23.72 -72.13
N GLY A 49 -18.02 -22.73 -72.89
CA GLY A 49 -17.82 -21.31 -72.57
C GLY A 49 -16.42 -20.77 -72.82
N GLY A 50 -15.55 -21.55 -73.48
CA GLY A 50 -14.16 -21.24 -73.80
C GLY A 50 -13.77 -21.75 -75.20
N GLY A 51 -12.47 -21.90 -75.47
CA GLY A 51 -11.99 -22.45 -76.75
C GLY A 51 -11.87 -21.46 -77.92
N LEU A 52 -12.13 -20.16 -77.71
CA LEU A 52 -11.72 -19.12 -78.67
C LEU A 52 -10.23 -18.80 -78.51
N ARG A 53 -9.56 -18.55 -79.64
CA ARG A 53 -8.16 -18.08 -79.66
C ARG A 53 -8.03 -16.59 -79.35
N ASP A 54 -9.09 -15.82 -79.64
CA ASP A 54 -9.12 -14.35 -79.59
C ASP A 54 -10.36 -13.86 -78.84
N LYS A 55 -10.68 -12.56 -78.92
CA LYS A 55 -11.88 -12.01 -78.30
C LYS A 55 -13.15 -12.50 -79.00
N LEU A 56 -14.26 -12.50 -78.27
CA LEU A 56 -15.56 -12.94 -78.77
C LEU A 56 -16.05 -12.14 -80.00
N GLU A 57 -15.72 -10.85 -80.06
CA GLU A 57 -16.07 -9.95 -81.18
C GLU A 57 -15.37 -10.35 -82.48
N ASP A 58 -14.12 -10.82 -82.40
CA ASP A 58 -13.31 -11.27 -83.54
C ASP A 58 -13.79 -12.62 -84.13
N ALA A 59 -14.75 -13.26 -83.47
CA ALA A 59 -15.39 -14.47 -83.94
C ALA A 59 -16.58 -14.20 -84.88
N ILE A 60 -17.09 -12.96 -84.92
CA ILE A 60 -18.16 -12.55 -85.84
C ILE A 60 -17.57 -12.34 -87.23
N LYS A 61 -18.26 -12.81 -88.27
CA LYS A 61 -17.84 -12.62 -89.66
C LYS A 61 -17.72 -11.14 -90.01
N TRP A 62 -16.73 -10.79 -90.84
CA TRP A 62 -16.50 -9.41 -91.28
C TRP A 62 -17.76 -8.80 -91.93
N ASN A 63 -18.06 -7.54 -91.60
CA ASN A 63 -19.28 -6.79 -91.97
C ASN A 63 -20.61 -7.32 -91.39
N GLU A 64 -20.60 -8.34 -90.55
CA GLU A 64 -21.78 -8.81 -89.83
C GLU A 64 -21.80 -8.27 -88.40
N ARG A 65 -23.00 -8.13 -87.83
CA ARG A 65 -23.19 -7.58 -86.47
C ARG A 65 -23.62 -8.63 -85.45
N ARG A 66 -23.97 -9.84 -85.90
CA ARG A 66 -24.51 -10.92 -85.07
C ARG A 66 -24.02 -12.25 -85.60
N SER A 67 -23.62 -13.13 -84.69
CA SER A 67 -23.31 -14.54 -84.97
C SER A 67 -24.20 -15.45 -84.14
N LYS A 68 -24.54 -16.62 -84.70
CA LYS A 68 -25.31 -17.67 -84.05
C LYS A 68 -24.61 -19.01 -84.23
N ILE A 69 -24.48 -19.75 -83.13
CA ILE A 69 -23.95 -21.10 -83.08
C ILE A 69 -25.03 -21.99 -82.46
N THR A 70 -25.40 -23.05 -83.15
CA THR A 70 -26.30 -24.08 -82.65
C THR A 70 -25.55 -25.41 -82.67
N VAL A 71 -25.51 -26.11 -81.54
CA VAL A 71 -24.90 -27.44 -81.45
C VAL A 71 -25.92 -28.39 -80.86
N THR A 72 -26.19 -29.49 -81.56
CA THR A 72 -27.00 -30.58 -81.05
C THR A 72 -26.09 -31.70 -80.57
N PHE A 73 -26.37 -32.28 -79.40
CA PHE A 73 -25.57 -33.34 -78.81
C PHE A 73 -26.42 -34.30 -77.98
N LEU A 74 -25.97 -35.54 -77.91
CA LEU A 74 -26.46 -36.57 -77.00
C LEU A 74 -25.68 -36.49 -75.67
N ALA A 75 -26.38 -36.27 -74.56
CA ALA A 75 -25.80 -36.25 -73.21
C ALA A 75 -25.65 -37.68 -72.64
N ASP A 76 -25.10 -37.80 -71.43
CA ASP A 76 -24.81 -39.12 -70.82
C ASP A 76 -26.05 -39.78 -70.23
N ASP A 77 -27.11 -39.00 -70.01
CA ASP A 77 -28.46 -39.51 -69.69
C ASP A 77 -29.18 -40.15 -70.89
N GLY A 78 -28.56 -40.12 -72.08
CA GLY A 78 -29.10 -40.70 -73.31
C GLY A 78 -30.10 -39.81 -74.05
N LEU A 79 -30.30 -38.56 -73.60
CA LEU A 79 -31.21 -37.60 -74.21
C LEU A 79 -30.48 -36.63 -75.15
N GLU A 80 -31.20 -36.13 -76.16
CA GLU A 80 -30.66 -35.15 -77.12
C GLU A 80 -30.99 -33.72 -76.69
N TYR A 81 -29.95 -32.88 -76.68
CA TYR A 81 -30.01 -31.48 -76.29
C TYR A 81 -29.49 -30.60 -77.42
N ARG A 82 -30.03 -29.38 -77.51
CA ARG A 82 -29.62 -28.33 -78.44
C ARG A 82 -29.18 -27.11 -77.67
N VAL A 83 -27.92 -26.72 -77.79
CA VAL A 83 -27.43 -25.44 -77.27
C VAL A 83 -27.45 -24.40 -78.39
N GLU A 84 -28.03 -23.24 -78.12
CA GLU A 84 -28.03 -22.08 -79.00
C GLU A 84 -27.27 -20.94 -78.33
N LYS A 85 -26.27 -20.39 -79.02
CA LYS A 85 -25.48 -19.26 -78.57
C LYS A 85 -25.47 -18.16 -79.63
N VAL A 86 -25.95 -16.99 -79.24
CA VAL A 86 -26.01 -15.78 -80.05
C VAL A 86 -25.16 -14.70 -79.41
N PHE A 87 -24.36 -13.97 -80.19
CA PHE A 87 -23.54 -12.85 -79.70
C PHE A 87 -23.30 -11.80 -80.80
N GLY A 88 -22.95 -10.57 -80.40
CA GLY A 88 -22.88 -9.38 -81.26
C GLY A 88 -23.92 -8.33 -80.84
N THR A 89 -24.78 -7.87 -81.75
CA THR A 89 -25.98 -7.07 -81.44
C THR A 89 -27.03 -7.95 -80.77
N GLY A 90 -26.88 -8.13 -79.45
CA GLY A 90 -27.66 -9.02 -78.60
C GLY A 90 -26.90 -10.31 -78.23
N SER A 91 -27.06 -10.76 -76.99
CA SER A 91 -26.45 -12.01 -76.51
C SER A 91 -27.52 -12.93 -75.93
N SER A 92 -27.57 -14.17 -76.41
CA SER A 92 -28.33 -15.24 -75.76
C SER A 92 -27.50 -16.52 -75.69
N HIS A 93 -27.70 -17.30 -74.64
CA HIS A 93 -27.13 -18.62 -74.48
C HIS A 93 -28.20 -19.49 -73.84
N GLU A 94 -28.72 -20.45 -74.59
CA GLU A 94 -29.89 -21.23 -74.23
C GLU A 94 -29.63 -22.71 -74.50
N LEU A 95 -30.12 -23.57 -73.61
CA LEU A 95 -30.07 -25.02 -73.73
C LEU A 95 -31.49 -25.54 -73.80
N HIS A 96 -31.79 -26.33 -74.82
CA HIS A 96 -33.10 -26.87 -75.10
C HIS A 96 -33.07 -28.41 -75.15
N GLN A 97 -34.18 -29.03 -74.77
CA GLN A 97 -34.46 -30.46 -74.98
C GLN A 97 -35.78 -30.57 -75.74
N GLY A 98 -35.73 -30.89 -77.03
CA GLY A 98 -36.88 -30.68 -77.92
C GLY A 98 -37.28 -29.20 -77.93
N GLU A 99 -38.55 -28.91 -77.63
CA GLU A 99 -39.09 -27.54 -77.52
C GLU A 99 -38.97 -26.94 -76.12
N LEU A 100 -38.47 -27.69 -75.13
CA LEU A 100 -38.37 -27.25 -73.74
C LEU A 100 -37.05 -26.52 -73.48
N LEU A 101 -37.12 -25.27 -73.02
CA LEU A 101 -35.96 -24.50 -72.55
C LEU A 101 -35.52 -25.01 -71.17
N ILE A 102 -34.33 -25.62 -71.09
CA ILE A 102 -33.77 -26.23 -69.89
C ILE A 102 -32.93 -25.24 -69.08
N ALA A 103 -32.15 -24.40 -69.75
CA ALA A 103 -31.30 -23.41 -69.08
C ALA A 103 -31.07 -22.19 -69.97
N ARG A 104 -30.92 -21.02 -69.35
CA ARG A 104 -30.64 -19.74 -70.03
C ARG A 104 -29.55 -18.98 -69.29
N GLY A 105 -28.69 -18.31 -70.05
CA GLY A 105 -27.53 -17.58 -69.55
C GLY A 105 -26.27 -18.45 -69.51
N LYS A 106 -25.12 -17.84 -69.80
CA LYS A 106 -23.83 -18.55 -69.96
C LYS A 106 -23.52 -19.48 -68.79
N GLU A 107 -23.61 -18.97 -67.56
CA GLU A 107 -23.24 -19.74 -66.35
C GLU A 107 -24.17 -20.93 -66.13
N ASN A 108 -25.49 -20.70 -66.17
CA ASN A 108 -26.49 -21.75 -65.98
C ASN A 108 -26.46 -22.81 -67.08
N VAL A 109 -26.25 -22.42 -68.35
CA VAL A 109 -26.15 -23.36 -69.47
C VAL A 109 -24.91 -24.24 -69.32
N ILE A 110 -23.75 -23.65 -69.01
CA ILE A 110 -22.51 -24.42 -68.82
C ILE A 110 -22.64 -25.35 -67.61
N GLU A 111 -23.22 -24.88 -66.50
CA GLU A 111 -23.42 -25.71 -65.31
C GLU A 111 -24.44 -26.83 -65.56
N LYS A 112 -25.48 -26.59 -66.35
CA LYS A 112 -26.40 -27.66 -66.70
C LYS A 112 -25.75 -28.70 -67.61
N ILE A 113 -25.00 -28.26 -68.63
CA ILE A 113 -24.20 -29.15 -69.50
C ILE A 113 -23.21 -29.97 -68.67
N ARG A 114 -22.57 -29.35 -67.67
CA ARG A 114 -21.69 -30.02 -66.71
C ARG A 114 -22.37 -31.24 -66.09
N ILE A 115 -23.56 -31.02 -65.54
CA ILE A 115 -24.30 -32.03 -64.78
C ILE A 115 -24.78 -33.15 -65.71
N ILE A 116 -25.42 -32.83 -66.84
CA ILE A 116 -25.98 -33.85 -67.76
C ILE A 116 -24.92 -34.65 -68.52
N CYS A 117 -23.71 -34.10 -68.68
CA CYS A 117 -22.57 -34.78 -69.31
C CYS A 117 -21.54 -35.29 -68.28
N GLY A 118 -21.85 -35.29 -66.98
CA GLY A 118 -20.98 -35.82 -65.94
C GLY A 118 -19.58 -35.17 -65.85
N LEU A 119 -19.43 -33.91 -66.27
CA LEU A 119 -18.14 -33.21 -66.34
C LEU A 119 -17.77 -32.63 -64.96
N GLN A 120 -16.53 -32.82 -64.50
CA GLN A 120 -16.07 -32.32 -63.19
C GLN A 120 -14.95 -31.26 -63.38
N GLY A 121 -14.84 -30.28 -62.47
CA GLY A 121 -13.74 -29.30 -62.44
C GLY A 121 -13.92 -28.04 -63.31
N ASP A 122 -12.85 -27.43 -63.83
CA ASP A 122 -12.97 -26.26 -64.71
C ASP A 122 -13.20 -26.70 -66.15
N ILE A 123 -14.46 -26.79 -66.59
CA ILE A 123 -14.83 -27.41 -67.89
C ILE A 123 -14.22 -26.66 -69.08
N SER A 124 -14.09 -25.33 -68.98
CA SER A 124 -13.44 -24.54 -70.03
C SER A 124 -12.00 -24.98 -70.22
N LYS A 125 -11.26 -25.17 -69.12
CA LYS A 125 -9.89 -25.68 -69.16
C LYS A 125 -9.84 -27.16 -69.52
N THR A 126 -10.80 -27.98 -69.08
CA THR A 126 -10.90 -29.39 -69.47
C THR A 126 -11.11 -29.52 -70.98
N PHE A 127 -11.94 -28.67 -71.57
CA PHE A 127 -12.14 -28.63 -73.01
C PHE A 127 -10.85 -28.25 -73.76
N GLU A 128 -10.20 -27.18 -73.33
CA GLU A 128 -9.00 -26.66 -74.00
C GLU A 128 -7.79 -27.58 -73.90
N ASN A 129 -7.69 -28.37 -72.82
CA ASN A 129 -6.49 -29.14 -72.52
C ASN A 129 -6.67 -30.67 -72.66
N VAL A 130 -7.91 -31.19 -72.55
CA VAL A 130 -8.20 -32.64 -72.56
C VAL A 130 -9.07 -33.04 -73.74
N ILE A 131 -10.15 -32.30 -74.03
CA ILE A 131 -11.12 -32.66 -75.08
C ILE A 131 -10.63 -32.26 -76.47
N VAL A 132 -9.95 -31.09 -76.59
CA VAL A 132 -9.45 -30.59 -77.88
C VAL A 132 -7.92 -30.60 -77.92
N ALA A 133 -7.42 -31.26 -78.96
CA ALA A 133 -6.05 -31.23 -79.40
C ALA A 133 -5.78 -29.99 -80.28
N PHE A 134 -5.56 -28.82 -79.68
CA PHE A 134 -5.13 -27.65 -80.49
C PHE A 134 -3.74 -27.91 -81.09
N GLN A 135 -3.56 -27.55 -82.36
CA GLN A 135 -2.31 -27.75 -83.09
C GLN A 135 -1.13 -27.13 -82.32
N ASN A 136 -0.05 -27.90 -82.15
CA ASN A 136 1.17 -27.56 -81.38
C ASN A 136 1.03 -27.37 -79.85
N ARG A 137 -0.16 -27.56 -79.23
CA ARG A 137 -0.33 -27.38 -77.76
C ARG A 137 -0.25 -28.64 -76.92
N ILE A 138 -0.49 -29.82 -77.50
CA ILE A 138 -0.38 -31.09 -76.75
C ILE A 138 1.06 -31.33 -76.30
N ALA A 139 2.03 -31.09 -77.18
CA ALA A 139 3.43 -31.36 -76.90
C ALA A 139 3.94 -30.55 -75.68
N ASP A 140 3.53 -29.29 -75.54
CA ASP A 140 3.95 -28.40 -74.45
C ASP A 140 3.58 -28.94 -73.06
N GLN A 141 2.44 -29.64 -72.95
CA GLN A 141 1.99 -30.24 -71.68
C GLN A 141 2.87 -31.42 -71.23
N PHE A 142 3.54 -32.09 -72.16
CA PHE A 142 4.45 -33.21 -71.88
C PHE A 142 5.92 -32.80 -71.85
N LEU A 143 6.27 -31.73 -72.57
CA LEU A 143 7.63 -31.18 -72.71
C LEU A 143 7.97 -30.10 -71.67
N GLY A 144 6.98 -29.60 -70.91
CA GLY A 144 7.20 -28.64 -69.82
C GLY A 144 8.03 -29.18 -68.63
N SER A 145 8.43 -28.28 -67.71
CA SER A 145 9.22 -28.65 -66.53
C SER A 145 8.47 -29.64 -65.61
N PRO A 146 9.17 -30.48 -64.82
CA PRO A 146 8.51 -31.41 -63.89
C PRO A 146 7.47 -30.76 -62.98
N ALA A 147 7.73 -29.53 -62.50
CA ALA A 147 6.79 -28.77 -61.68
C ALA A 147 5.55 -28.34 -62.47
N ALA A 148 5.71 -27.76 -63.66
CA ALA A 148 4.60 -27.33 -64.50
C ALA A 148 3.72 -28.52 -64.94
N ARG A 149 4.34 -29.66 -65.26
CA ARG A 149 3.63 -30.91 -65.56
C ARG A 149 2.87 -31.43 -64.35
N ARG A 150 3.52 -31.46 -63.17
CA ARG A 150 2.87 -31.90 -61.93
C ARG A 150 1.66 -31.03 -61.60
N ASP A 151 1.78 -29.71 -61.70
CA ASP A 151 0.66 -28.79 -61.43
C ASP A 151 -0.44 -28.89 -62.50
N TYR A 152 -0.11 -29.19 -63.75
CA TYR A 152 -1.09 -29.45 -64.79
C TYR A 152 -1.85 -30.75 -64.52
N PHE A 153 -1.15 -31.87 -64.33
CA PHE A 153 -1.78 -33.17 -64.09
C PHE A 153 -2.50 -33.24 -62.75
N ASN A 154 -1.98 -32.61 -61.69
CA ASN A 154 -2.69 -32.56 -60.41
C ASN A 154 -4.03 -31.82 -60.54
N ARG A 155 -4.13 -30.82 -61.42
CA ARG A 155 -5.41 -30.16 -61.75
C ARG A 155 -6.33 -31.04 -62.59
N VAL A 156 -5.78 -31.75 -63.59
CA VAL A 156 -6.55 -32.69 -64.41
C VAL A 156 -7.12 -33.84 -63.56
N PHE A 157 -6.32 -34.38 -62.64
CA PHE A 157 -6.70 -35.46 -61.73
C PHE A 157 -7.29 -34.98 -60.40
N GLN A 158 -7.40 -33.66 -60.19
CA GLN A 158 -7.92 -33.00 -58.98
C GLN A 158 -7.23 -33.39 -57.65
N VAL A 159 -5.95 -33.77 -57.70
CA VAL A 159 -5.17 -34.15 -56.50
C VAL A 159 -4.79 -32.91 -55.66
N ASP A 160 -4.95 -31.70 -56.22
CA ASP A 160 -4.72 -30.44 -55.51
C ASP A 160 -5.58 -30.28 -54.25
N LEU A 161 -6.77 -30.90 -54.23
CA LEU A 161 -7.73 -30.82 -53.14
C LEU A 161 -7.14 -31.39 -51.84
N TYR A 162 -6.46 -32.54 -51.93
CA TYR A 162 -5.81 -33.19 -50.77
C TYR A 162 -4.73 -32.30 -50.16
N ARG A 163 -3.97 -31.59 -51.01
CA ARG A 163 -2.95 -30.64 -50.53
C ARG A 163 -3.59 -29.46 -49.80
N LYS A 164 -4.68 -28.89 -50.33
CA LYS A 164 -5.38 -27.77 -49.68
C LYS A 164 -5.94 -28.16 -48.31
N ILE A 165 -6.58 -29.32 -48.20
CA ILE A 165 -7.11 -29.84 -46.93
C ILE A 165 -5.97 -29.99 -45.90
N SER A 166 -4.87 -30.64 -46.29
CA SER A 166 -3.75 -30.89 -45.39
C SER A 166 -3.01 -29.62 -44.97
N THR A 167 -2.84 -28.66 -45.88
CA THR A 167 -1.95 -27.51 -45.64
C THR A 167 -2.69 -26.31 -45.08
N ASP A 168 -3.89 -26.03 -45.57
CA ASP A 168 -4.60 -24.79 -45.27
C ASP A 168 -5.56 -24.96 -44.09
N PHE A 169 -6.19 -26.14 -43.96
CA PHE A 169 -7.21 -26.40 -42.95
C PHE A 169 -6.66 -27.16 -41.73
N MET A 170 -5.95 -28.27 -41.94
CA MET A 170 -5.45 -29.08 -40.82
C MET A 170 -4.35 -28.40 -40.04
N ARG A 171 -3.50 -27.61 -40.71
CA ARG A 171 -2.35 -26.96 -40.05
C ARG A 171 -2.77 -25.77 -39.18
N SER A 172 -3.72 -24.97 -39.63
CA SER A 172 -4.29 -23.87 -38.85
C SER A 172 -4.99 -24.42 -37.60
N TYR A 173 -5.87 -25.41 -37.78
CA TYR A 173 -6.57 -26.07 -36.67
C TYR A 173 -5.63 -26.66 -35.61
N LEU A 174 -4.55 -27.33 -36.03
CA LEU A 174 -3.54 -27.85 -35.08
C LEU A 174 -2.74 -26.75 -34.37
N THR A 175 -2.58 -25.58 -35.00
CA THR A 175 -1.88 -24.45 -34.38
C THR A 175 -2.75 -23.82 -33.31
N ASP A 176 -4.04 -23.66 -33.58
CA ASP A 176 -5.01 -23.11 -32.63
C ASP A 176 -5.11 -24.01 -31.38
N LEU A 177 -5.28 -25.33 -31.57
CA LEU A 177 -5.32 -26.30 -30.46
C LEU A 177 -4.04 -26.28 -29.61
N ARG A 178 -2.87 -26.09 -30.21
CA ARG A 178 -1.61 -25.98 -29.46
C ARG A 178 -1.57 -24.71 -28.62
N SER A 179 -2.01 -23.58 -29.17
CA SER A 179 -2.06 -22.32 -28.44
C SER A 179 -3.02 -22.38 -27.26
N GLU A 180 -4.15 -23.07 -27.41
CA GLU A 180 -5.14 -23.26 -26.35
C GLU A 180 -4.57 -24.14 -25.23
N ASN A 181 -3.87 -25.22 -25.58
CA ASN A 181 -3.22 -26.10 -24.62
C ASN A 181 -2.10 -25.39 -23.84
N GLU A 182 -1.24 -24.62 -24.51
CA GLU A 182 -0.21 -23.79 -23.84
C GLU A 182 -0.80 -22.73 -22.90
N THR A 183 -2.02 -22.27 -23.17
CA THR A 183 -2.73 -21.31 -22.31
C THR A 183 -3.23 -22.02 -21.06
N LEU A 184 -3.88 -23.18 -21.22
CA LEU A 184 -4.36 -24.00 -20.10
C LEU A 184 -3.21 -24.47 -19.19
N GLU A 185 -2.07 -24.89 -19.76
CA GLU A 185 -0.90 -25.30 -18.99
C GLU A 185 -0.36 -24.16 -18.11
N ARG A 186 -0.37 -22.92 -18.61
CA ARG A 186 0.02 -21.73 -17.84
C ARG A 186 -0.96 -21.43 -16.71
N GLU A 187 -2.25 -21.57 -16.94
CA GLU A 187 -3.28 -21.39 -15.91
C GLU A 187 -3.16 -22.43 -14.80
N ILE A 188 -2.92 -23.70 -15.15
CA ILE A 188 -2.68 -24.77 -14.18
C ILE A 188 -1.47 -24.46 -13.31
N ALA A 189 -0.32 -24.12 -13.92
CA ALA A 189 0.89 -23.79 -13.18
C ALA A 189 0.69 -22.59 -12.22
N PHE A 190 -0.08 -21.58 -12.65
CA PHE A 190 -0.43 -20.46 -11.79
C PHE A 190 -1.30 -20.90 -10.60
N MET A 191 -2.32 -21.74 -10.82
CA MET A 191 -3.17 -22.25 -9.75
C MET A 191 -2.41 -23.14 -8.75
N GLU A 192 -1.49 -23.98 -9.22
CA GLU A 192 -0.61 -24.79 -8.37
C GLU A 192 0.24 -23.92 -7.44
N GLN A 193 0.81 -22.82 -7.96
CA GLN A 193 1.58 -21.87 -7.15
C GLN A 193 0.72 -21.19 -6.07
N GLN A 194 -0.55 -20.86 -6.38
CA GLN A 194 -1.47 -20.27 -5.39
C GLN A 194 -1.84 -21.27 -4.29
N LEU A 195 -1.99 -22.54 -4.62
CA LEU A 195 -2.25 -23.60 -3.64
C LEU A 195 -1.08 -23.79 -2.68
N GLU A 196 0.16 -23.78 -3.18
CA GLU A 196 1.35 -23.90 -2.34
C GLU A 196 1.47 -22.71 -1.37
N ARG A 197 1.25 -21.48 -1.85
CA ARG A 197 1.21 -20.28 -0.98
C ARG A 197 0.12 -20.37 0.08
N LYS A 198 -1.06 -20.90 -0.26
CA LYS A 198 -2.15 -21.08 0.70
C LYS A 198 -1.74 -22.02 1.83
N ALA A 199 -1.11 -23.15 1.51
CA ALA A 199 -0.63 -24.11 2.52
C ALA A 199 0.38 -23.46 3.47
N GLU A 200 1.33 -22.68 2.95
CA GLU A 200 2.31 -21.94 3.76
C GLU A 200 1.63 -20.93 4.72
N VAL A 201 0.63 -20.20 4.23
CA VAL A 201 -0.13 -19.24 5.05
C VAL A 201 -0.94 -19.95 6.14
N GLU A 202 -1.57 -21.09 5.84
CA GLU A 202 -2.31 -21.89 6.82
C GLU A 202 -1.39 -22.40 7.94
N GLU A 203 -0.18 -22.86 7.60
CA GLU A 203 0.80 -23.32 8.57
C GLU A 203 1.32 -22.18 9.46
N ARG A 204 1.63 -21.02 8.86
CA ARG A 204 1.98 -19.81 9.62
C ARG A 204 0.86 -19.33 10.53
N MET A 205 -0.40 -19.40 10.08
CA MET A 205 -1.55 -19.03 10.89
C MET A 205 -1.68 -19.95 12.11
N LYS A 206 -1.43 -21.25 11.93
CA LYS A 206 -1.41 -22.21 13.03
C LYS A 206 -0.33 -21.88 14.05
N THR A 207 0.92 -21.67 13.62
CA THR A 207 2.02 -21.32 14.53
C THR A 207 1.76 -20.01 15.28
N LEU A 208 1.30 -18.97 14.57
CA LEU A 208 0.93 -17.69 15.18
C LEU A 208 -0.20 -17.84 16.21
N SER A 209 -1.17 -18.73 15.97
CA SER A 209 -2.25 -18.99 16.93
C SER A 209 -1.75 -19.67 18.21
N GLU A 210 -0.80 -20.61 18.08
CA GLU A 210 -0.16 -21.28 19.21
C GLU A 210 0.71 -20.30 20.02
N ASP A 211 1.46 -19.44 19.35
CA ASP A 211 2.26 -18.38 19.97
C ASP A 211 1.38 -17.38 20.72
N LEU A 212 0.27 -16.96 20.12
CA LEU A 212 -0.69 -16.06 20.75
C LEU A 212 -1.36 -16.69 21.99
N SER A 213 -1.63 -18.00 21.96
CA SER A 213 -2.12 -18.74 23.12
C SER A 213 -1.11 -18.72 24.26
N ARG A 214 0.16 -19.03 23.96
CA ARG A 214 1.25 -19.00 24.95
C ARG A 214 1.45 -17.61 25.55
N ALA A 215 1.51 -16.58 24.71
CA ALA A 215 1.66 -15.20 25.16
C ALA A 215 0.49 -14.74 26.06
N ARG A 216 -0.74 -15.21 25.81
CA ARG A 216 -1.89 -14.93 26.68
C ARG A 216 -1.78 -15.61 28.03
N GLU A 217 -1.31 -16.85 28.08
CA GLU A 217 -1.08 -17.56 29.35
C GLU A 217 0.03 -16.90 30.17
N GLU A 218 1.13 -16.51 29.51
CA GLU A 218 2.23 -15.77 30.14
C GLU A 218 1.76 -14.43 30.70
N LEU A 219 1.00 -13.65 29.92
CA LEU A 219 0.42 -12.39 30.36
C LEU A 219 -0.44 -12.57 31.61
N LYS A 220 -1.33 -13.58 31.62
CA LYS A 220 -2.18 -13.89 32.77
C LYS A 220 -1.35 -14.23 34.01
N SER A 221 -0.28 -15.02 33.84
CA SER A 221 0.62 -15.38 34.93
C SER A 221 1.36 -14.16 35.50
N LEU A 222 1.79 -13.24 34.64
CA LEU A 222 2.45 -11.99 35.00
C LEU A 222 1.50 -11.03 35.72
N GLU A 223 0.24 -10.93 35.27
CA GLU A 223 -0.79 -10.13 35.93
C GLU A 223 -1.08 -10.64 37.35
N ASP A 224 -1.18 -11.96 37.53
CA ASP A 224 -1.39 -12.56 38.84
C ASP A 224 -0.16 -12.38 39.75
N ALA A 225 1.06 -12.48 39.20
CA ALA A 225 2.29 -12.15 39.92
C ALA A 225 2.31 -10.67 40.35
N LEU A 226 1.95 -9.75 39.45
CA LEU A 226 1.86 -8.32 39.74
C LEU A 226 0.86 -8.03 40.86
N LYS A 227 -0.31 -8.68 40.86
CA LYS A 227 -1.29 -8.56 41.95
C LYS A 227 -0.71 -8.99 43.29
N LYS A 228 0.01 -10.12 43.32
CA LYS A 228 0.69 -10.60 44.55
C LYS A 228 1.73 -9.60 45.04
N VAL A 229 2.59 -9.10 44.15
CA VAL A 229 3.62 -8.11 44.51
C VAL A 229 3.01 -6.81 45.01
N LYS A 230 1.92 -6.32 44.39
CA LYS A 230 1.20 -5.13 44.86
C LYS A 230 0.59 -5.33 46.26
N ALA A 231 -0.01 -6.49 46.51
CA ALA A 231 -0.55 -6.82 47.83
C ALA A 231 0.55 -6.88 48.90
N GLU A 232 1.70 -7.47 48.57
CA GLU A 232 2.85 -7.52 49.49
C GLU A 232 3.44 -6.14 49.76
N ARG A 233 3.53 -5.27 48.74
CA ARG A 233 3.96 -3.88 48.90
C ARG A 233 3.07 -3.13 49.89
N LEU A 234 1.74 -3.25 49.75
CA LEU A 234 0.79 -2.61 50.66
C LEU A 234 0.94 -3.11 52.10
N ARG A 235 1.16 -4.42 52.29
CA ARG A 235 1.45 -4.98 53.62
C ARG A 235 2.73 -4.41 54.21
N LEU A 236 3.81 -4.32 53.42
CA LEU A 236 5.07 -3.75 53.87
C LEU A 236 4.95 -2.26 54.21
N GLU A 237 4.17 -1.49 53.44
CA GLU A 237 3.86 -0.10 53.75
C GLU A 237 3.12 0.04 55.10
N GLU A 238 2.15 -0.85 55.38
CA GLU A 238 1.41 -0.88 56.63
C GLU A 238 2.31 -1.22 57.82
N ILE A 239 3.14 -2.27 57.68
CA ILE A 239 4.16 -2.63 58.69
C ILE A 239 5.13 -1.46 58.91
N GLY A 240 5.53 -0.76 57.85
CA GLY A 240 6.39 0.42 57.94
C GLY A 240 5.75 1.55 58.77
N ARG A 241 4.44 1.81 58.59
CA ARG A 241 3.69 2.79 59.40
C ARG A 241 3.58 2.36 60.86
N GLU A 242 3.31 1.09 61.12
CA GLU A 242 3.26 0.56 62.49
C GLU A 242 4.61 0.70 63.21
N LEU A 243 5.70 0.35 62.53
CA LEU A 243 7.05 0.49 63.07
C LEU A 243 7.41 1.95 63.35
N SER A 244 7.05 2.87 62.44
CA SER A 244 7.22 4.31 62.64
C SER A 244 6.47 4.80 63.88
N SER A 245 5.20 4.38 64.04
CA SER A 245 4.38 4.74 65.20
C SER A 245 4.97 4.20 66.51
N LYS A 246 5.37 2.93 66.55
CA LYS A 246 6.02 2.33 67.72
C LYS A 246 7.35 3.02 68.06
N ARG A 247 8.13 3.38 67.06
CA ARG A 247 9.39 4.10 67.25
C ARG A 247 9.17 5.47 67.89
N ALA A 248 8.18 6.23 67.40
CA ALA A 248 7.80 7.51 68.01
C ALA A 248 7.32 7.34 69.47
N GLN A 249 6.54 6.30 69.77
CA GLN A 249 6.12 5.98 71.14
C GLN A 249 7.33 5.68 72.05
N PHE A 250 8.28 4.86 71.59
CA PHE A 250 9.48 4.54 72.36
C PHE A 250 10.40 5.75 72.55
N GLU A 251 10.54 6.62 71.56
CA GLU A 251 11.29 7.87 71.69
C GLU A 251 10.67 8.80 72.75
N GLN A 252 9.34 8.88 72.80
CA GLN A 252 8.63 9.64 73.83
C GLN A 252 8.82 9.03 75.23
N GLN A 253 8.73 7.70 75.36
CA GLN A 253 8.97 7.00 76.63
C GLN A 253 10.43 7.15 77.10
N LEU A 254 11.39 7.10 76.18
CA LEU A 254 12.80 7.34 76.51
C LEU A 254 13.02 8.78 77.00
N LYS A 255 12.32 9.75 76.42
CA LYS A 255 12.38 11.13 76.88
C LYS A 255 11.79 11.27 78.29
N SER A 256 10.61 10.70 78.56
CA SER A 256 10.00 10.77 79.89
C SER A 256 10.87 10.09 80.95
N LEU A 257 11.43 8.91 80.65
CA LEU A 257 12.34 8.22 81.57
C LEU A 257 13.63 9.01 81.85
N ARG A 258 14.16 9.74 80.87
CA ARG A 258 15.31 10.64 81.07
C ARG A 258 14.94 11.81 81.97
N ASP A 259 13.78 12.42 81.77
CA ASP A 259 13.29 13.53 82.57
C ASP A 259 13.03 13.08 84.02
N GLU A 260 12.44 11.90 84.22
CA GLU A 260 12.25 11.27 85.53
C GLU A 260 13.59 10.97 86.23
N ALA A 261 14.56 10.41 85.50
CA ALA A 261 15.89 10.15 86.04
C ALA A 261 16.61 11.45 86.45
N ALA A 262 16.47 12.52 85.68
CA ALA A 262 17.00 13.84 86.02
C ALA A 262 16.33 14.41 87.28
N ALA A 263 15.01 14.28 87.40
CA ALA A 263 14.25 14.70 88.59
C ALA A 263 14.67 13.91 89.84
N LEU A 264 14.81 12.58 89.74
CA LEU A 264 15.30 11.72 90.82
C LEU A 264 16.71 12.11 91.27
N LYS A 265 17.60 12.42 90.33
CA LYS A 265 18.95 12.92 90.64
C LYS A 265 18.91 14.27 91.35
N GLY A 266 17.99 15.16 90.96
CA GLY A 266 17.72 16.42 91.67
C GLY A 266 17.24 16.20 93.10
N ASN A 267 16.28 15.29 93.29
CA ASN A 267 15.73 14.94 94.60
C ASN A 267 16.79 14.31 95.52
N LEU A 268 17.69 13.47 94.99
CA LEU A 268 18.81 12.91 95.75
C LEU A 268 19.75 14.01 96.26
N ARG A 269 20.12 14.98 95.40
CA ARG A 269 20.94 16.14 95.82
C ARG A 269 20.25 16.99 96.87
N GLN A 270 18.93 17.21 96.76
CA GLN A 270 18.17 17.92 97.78
C GLN A 270 18.16 17.17 99.12
N ARG A 271 18.00 15.84 99.07
CA ARG A 271 18.09 15.00 100.28
C ARG A 271 19.48 15.06 100.91
N GLU A 272 20.55 14.98 100.13
CA GLU A 272 21.93 15.12 100.63
C GLU A 272 22.13 16.45 101.36
N ARG A 273 21.72 17.56 100.74
CA ARG A 273 21.74 18.89 101.36
C ARG A 273 20.90 18.97 102.64
N ALA A 274 19.74 18.32 102.68
CA ALA A 274 18.90 18.29 103.87
C ALA A 274 19.53 17.49 105.01
N VAL A 275 20.26 16.41 104.70
CA VAL A 275 21.03 15.63 105.68
C VAL A 275 22.20 16.45 106.23
N GLU A 276 22.97 17.11 105.36
CA GLU A 276 24.05 18.01 105.77
C GLU A 276 23.54 19.16 106.65
N ALA A 277 22.44 19.80 106.25
CA ALA A 277 21.81 20.85 107.05
C ALA A 277 21.38 20.34 108.44
N ARG A 278 20.85 19.11 108.52
CA ARG A 278 20.48 18.48 109.79
C ARG A 278 21.70 18.20 110.67
N GLU A 279 22.81 17.70 110.09
CA GLU A 279 24.05 17.48 110.84
C GLU A 279 24.65 18.80 111.37
N ILE A 280 24.58 19.88 110.59
CA ILE A 280 25.02 21.21 111.04
C ILE A 280 24.16 21.67 112.22
N VAL A 281 22.84 21.53 112.14
CA VAL A 281 21.93 21.88 113.24
C VAL A 281 22.22 21.04 114.49
N ASP A 282 22.39 19.73 114.36
CA ASP A 282 22.69 18.84 115.49
C ASP A 282 24.05 19.19 116.15
N LYS A 283 25.10 19.46 115.35
CA LYS A 283 26.41 19.91 115.88
C LYS A 283 26.36 21.28 116.54
N SER A 284 25.50 22.17 116.06
CA SER A 284 25.36 23.54 116.57
C SER A 284 24.43 23.63 117.79
N ARG A 285 23.67 22.56 118.08
CA ARG A 285 22.65 22.53 119.12
C ARG A 285 23.22 22.73 120.52
N ASP A 286 24.27 21.99 120.87
CA ASP A 286 24.91 22.11 122.19
C ASP A 286 25.54 23.49 122.40
N GLY A 287 26.11 24.07 121.33
CA GLY A 287 26.65 25.43 121.34
C GLY A 287 25.57 26.51 121.49
N HIS A 288 24.42 26.33 120.82
CA HIS A 288 23.28 27.22 120.95
C HIS A 288 22.62 27.12 122.32
N ASP A 289 22.45 25.91 122.86
CA ASP A 289 21.91 25.68 124.21
C ASP A 289 22.85 26.26 125.29
N LEU A 290 24.16 26.19 125.09
CA LEU A 290 25.14 26.82 125.96
C LEU A 290 25.09 28.35 125.85
N TYR A 291 24.93 28.89 124.64
CA TYR A 291 24.75 30.32 124.40
C TYR A 291 23.48 30.85 125.09
N GLU A 292 22.34 30.18 124.96
CA GLU A 292 21.10 30.53 125.66
C GLU A 292 21.28 30.54 127.18
N ARG A 293 21.93 29.52 127.76
CA ARG A 293 22.23 29.47 129.20
C ARG A 293 23.19 30.57 129.66
N LEU A 294 24.16 30.93 128.82
CA LEU A 294 25.08 32.04 129.11
C LEU A 294 24.35 33.39 129.02
N LEU A 295 23.44 33.55 128.07
CA LEU A 295 22.59 34.73 127.92
C LEU A 295 21.64 34.90 129.12
N GLU A 296 21.04 33.82 129.61
CA GLU A 296 20.25 33.84 130.85
C GLU A 296 21.10 34.23 132.07
N LYS A 297 22.33 33.70 132.19
CA LYS A 297 23.27 34.07 133.26
C LYS A 297 23.73 35.52 133.16
N GLU A 298 23.97 36.02 131.95
CA GLU A 298 24.32 37.42 131.70
C GLU A 298 23.16 38.36 132.07
N ASN A 299 21.93 37.99 131.72
CA ASN A 299 20.73 38.72 132.12
C ASN A 299 20.51 38.71 133.65
N ALA A 300 20.80 37.60 134.33
CA ALA A 300 20.75 37.53 135.79
C ALA A 300 21.86 38.36 136.46
N LEU A 301 23.09 38.33 135.93
CA LEU A 301 24.24 39.11 136.45
C LEU A 301 24.08 40.61 136.19
N SER A 302 23.47 41.01 135.07
CA SER A 302 23.18 42.42 134.78
C SER A 302 22.06 42.99 135.66
N ALA A 303 21.10 42.16 136.09
CA ALA A 303 20.09 42.53 137.09
C ALA A 303 20.70 42.73 138.49
N GLU A 304 21.64 41.87 138.90
CA GLU A 304 22.33 41.99 140.20
C GLU A 304 23.34 43.15 140.23
N LYS A 305 23.99 43.45 139.09
CA LYS A 305 24.86 44.61 138.91
C LYS A 305 24.11 45.94 139.10
N ARG A 306 22.90 46.06 138.54
CA ARG A 306 22.03 47.25 138.72
C ARG A 306 21.56 47.44 140.17
N ARG A 307 21.47 46.37 140.96
CA ARG A 307 21.12 46.43 142.39
C ARG A 307 22.29 46.91 143.26
N LEU A 308 23.52 46.56 142.91
CA LEU A 308 24.75 46.95 143.63
C LEU A 308 25.23 48.37 143.29
N GLU A 309 25.01 48.84 142.06
CA GLU A 309 25.35 50.21 141.63
C GLU A 309 24.53 51.29 142.37
N GLY A 310 23.30 50.98 142.81
CA GLY A 310 22.46 51.88 143.60
C GLY A 310 22.89 52.11 145.06
N LEU A 311 23.84 51.31 145.59
CA LEU A 311 24.37 51.45 146.96
C LEU A 311 25.78 52.08 147.02
N GLY A 312 26.46 52.23 145.87
CA GLY A 312 27.82 52.78 145.76
C GLY A 312 27.90 54.32 145.64
N GLU A 313 26.81 54.98 145.24
CA GLU A 313 26.78 56.44 145.03
C GLU A 313 26.87 57.26 146.33
N ARG A 314 26.75 56.64 147.51
CA ARG A 314 26.90 57.29 148.82
C ARG A 314 28.32 57.18 149.43
N SER A 315 29.27 56.50 148.78
CA SER A 315 30.62 56.24 149.34
C SER A 315 31.80 56.81 148.51
N ALA A 316 31.60 57.17 147.23
CA ALA A 316 32.70 57.55 146.33
C ALA A 316 33.07 59.06 146.34
N ALA A 317 32.70 59.78 147.40
CA ALA A 317 33.09 61.17 147.64
C ALA A 317 34.46 61.31 148.36
N ILE A 318 35.17 60.22 148.68
CA ILE A 318 36.37 60.25 149.53
C ILE A 318 37.68 59.75 148.87
N GLU A 319 37.66 59.04 147.74
CA GLU A 319 38.91 58.46 147.17
C GLU A 319 39.46 59.17 145.92
N LYS A 320 39.39 60.50 145.94
CA LYS A 320 40.21 61.37 145.09
C LYS A 320 41.69 61.43 145.55
N ARG A 321 42.30 60.32 145.96
CA ARG A 321 43.64 60.38 146.60
C ARG A 321 44.60 59.21 146.37
N ILE A 322 44.37 58.38 145.34
CA ILE A 322 45.38 57.44 144.84
C ILE A 322 45.24 57.41 143.31
N ALA A 323 45.68 58.40 142.52
CA ALA A 323 47.03 58.91 142.46
C ALA A 323 48.07 57.78 142.62
N GLU A 324 48.93 57.62 141.63
CA GLU A 324 50.30 57.10 141.84
C GLU A 324 50.62 55.63 141.58
N LEU A 325 49.85 54.89 140.79
CA LEU A 325 50.43 53.71 140.09
C LEU A 325 50.08 53.78 138.59
N GLN A 326 50.64 54.73 137.85
CA GLN A 326 51.97 54.62 137.25
C GLN A 326 52.16 53.35 136.43
N THR A 327 51.97 53.54 135.12
CA THR A 327 53.00 53.25 134.12
C THR A 327 53.80 51.96 134.27
N GLU A 328 53.25 50.89 133.69
CA GLU A 328 53.95 49.75 133.08
C GLU A 328 52.88 49.05 132.21
N VAL A 329 52.90 48.97 130.88
CA VAL A 329 54.00 48.95 129.92
C VAL A 329 53.48 49.55 128.61
N ALA A 330 53.96 50.76 128.32
CA ALA A 330 54.22 51.16 126.95
C ALA A 330 55.48 50.42 126.46
N ARG A 331 55.38 49.75 125.30
CA ARG A 331 56.39 49.72 124.21
C ARG A 331 55.98 48.67 123.18
N SER A 332 55.56 49.11 121.98
CA SER A 332 56.38 49.22 120.75
C SER A 332 56.53 47.85 120.09
N SER A 333 56.29 47.61 118.80
CA SER A 333 56.30 48.39 117.54
C SER A 333 55.83 47.38 116.45
N GLY A 334 55.21 47.75 115.34
CA GLY A 334 55.90 48.27 114.15
C GLY A 334 55.62 47.39 112.92
N ALA A 335 55.36 48.05 111.78
CA ALA A 335 55.49 47.58 110.39
C ALA A 335 54.48 46.54 109.81
N LEU A 336 53.70 47.02 108.83
CA LEU A 336 53.53 46.49 107.45
C LEU A 336 53.40 44.97 107.25
N LEU A 337 52.22 44.49 106.77
CA LEU A 337 51.99 43.99 105.39
C LEU A 337 50.79 43.02 105.27
N ASN A 338 50.00 43.25 104.21
CA ASN A 338 49.35 42.28 103.33
C ASN A 338 48.55 41.11 103.91
N SER A 339 47.26 41.06 103.59
CA SER A 339 46.74 40.21 102.50
C SER A 339 45.22 40.35 102.38
N GLU A 340 44.69 41.09 101.40
CA GLU A 340 43.33 40.83 100.87
C GLU A 340 42.92 41.58 99.57
N GLU A 341 43.85 42.04 98.73
CA GLU A 341 43.51 42.63 97.42
C GLU A 341 44.35 42.05 96.28
N ARG A 342 44.31 40.72 96.07
CA ARG A 342 44.99 40.07 94.92
C ARG A 342 44.23 38.94 94.24
N LEU A 343 42.88 38.94 94.26
CA LEU A 343 42.11 37.83 93.65
C LEU A 343 40.92 38.21 92.77
N GLU A 344 40.77 39.47 92.34
CA GLU A 344 39.65 39.88 91.46
C GLU A 344 40.01 40.39 90.06
N GLU A 345 41.30 40.60 89.74
CA GLU A 345 41.70 41.08 88.40
C GLU A 345 42.15 39.97 87.42
N SER A 346 42.48 38.76 87.91
CA SER A 346 43.02 37.67 87.04
C SER A 346 41.96 36.74 86.46
N GLU A 347 40.71 36.75 86.93
CA GLU A 347 39.64 35.86 86.43
C GLU A 347 38.80 36.48 85.30
N LYS A 348 38.75 37.83 85.21
CA LYS A 348 37.97 38.53 84.17
C LYS A 348 38.61 38.45 82.78
N GLN A 349 39.94 38.39 82.68
CA GLN A 349 40.64 38.30 81.39
C GLN A 349 40.64 36.89 80.77
N PHE A 350 40.32 35.83 81.54
CA PHE A 350 40.33 34.45 81.04
C PHE A 350 38.96 33.99 80.50
N GLU A 351 37.84 34.56 80.97
CA GLU A 351 36.49 34.22 80.48
C GLU A 351 36.05 35.00 79.23
N GLU A 352 36.61 36.19 78.97
CA GLU A 352 36.34 36.92 77.72
C GLU A 352 36.97 36.22 76.50
N LEU A 353 38.21 35.72 76.63
CA LEU A 353 38.89 34.98 75.56
C LEU A 353 38.25 33.61 75.26
N LYS A 354 37.57 33.00 76.23
CA LYS A 354 36.92 31.69 76.09
C LYS A 354 35.56 31.78 75.39
N LYS A 355 34.81 32.86 75.63
CA LYS A 355 33.54 33.15 74.93
C LYS A 355 33.75 33.47 73.46
N GLU A 356 34.74 34.30 73.13
CA GLU A 356 35.07 34.62 71.74
C GLU A 356 35.54 33.38 70.95
N ARG A 357 36.18 32.41 71.62
CA ARG A 357 36.60 31.13 71.01
C ARG A 357 35.44 30.20 70.69
N GLU A 358 34.43 30.13 71.56
CA GLU A 358 33.23 29.32 71.30
C GLU A 358 32.32 29.92 70.21
N GLU A 359 32.28 31.25 70.08
CA GLU A 359 31.56 31.93 69.00
C GLU A 359 32.19 31.66 67.62
N LEU A 360 33.51 31.81 67.48
CA LEU A 360 34.21 31.52 66.22
C LEU A 360 34.10 30.03 65.81
N ARG A 361 34.08 29.09 66.77
CA ARG A 361 33.83 27.67 66.47
C ARG A 361 32.40 27.41 65.99
N ARG A 362 31.40 28.06 66.59
CA ARG A 362 30.00 27.94 66.14
C ARG A 362 29.80 28.54 64.75
N GLU A 363 30.44 29.67 64.45
CA GLU A 363 30.42 30.27 63.11
C GLU A 363 31.10 29.38 62.07
N MET A 364 32.20 28.70 62.44
CA MET A 364 32.87 27.74 61.57
C MET A 364 32.01 26.49 61.30
N GLU A 365 31.39 25.89 62.32
CA GLU A 365 30.49 24.74 62.15
C GLU A 365 29.26 25.12 61.29
N ALA A 366 28.70 26.33 61.48
CA ALA A 366 27.63 26.85 60.65
C ALA A 366 28.08 27.07 59.19
N ALA A 367 29.28 27.61 58.97
CA ALA A 367 29.85 27.82 57.64
C ALA A 367 30.16 26.50 56.91
N GLU A 368 30.62 25.46 57.63
CA GLU A 368 30.84 24.11 57.09
C GLU A 368 29.52 23.42 56.71
N LEU A 369 28.47 23.56 57.52
CA LEU A 369 27.13 23.07 57.18
C LEU A 369 26.58 23.77 55.93
N GLU A 370 26.76 25.09 55.83
CA GLU A 370 26.38 25.91 54.68
C GLU A 370 27.16 25.50 53.41
N ALA A 371 28.45 25.18 53.54
CA ALA A 371 29.27 24.65 52.45
C ALA A 371 28.87 23.23 52.02
N GLY A 372 28.38 22.40 52.95
CA GLY A 372 27.76 21.11 52.65
C GLY A 372 26.52 21.27 51.77
N LYS A 373 25.59 22.16 52.15
CA LYS A 373 24.39 22.48 51.36
C LYS A 373 24.73 23.04 49.97
N LYS A 374 25.71 23.96 49.89
CA LYS A 374 26.18 24.52 48.61
C LYS A 374 26.88 23.48 47.72
N ARG A 375 27.58 22.50 48.29
CA ARG A 375 28.14 21.35 47.56
C ARG A 375 27.05 20.47 46.96
N GLU A 376 26.02 20.14 47.75
CA GLU A 376 24.87 19.37 47.27
C GLU A 376 24.13 20.10 46.15
N ALA A 377 23.90 21.42 46.29
CA ALA A 377 23.31 22.24 45.24
C ALA A 377 24.15 22.27 43.95
N HIS A 378 25.47 22.38 44.06
CA HIS A 378 26.38 22.31 42.90
C HIS A 378 26.36 20.93 42.22
N ASN A 379 26.39 19.84 42.99
CA ASN A 379 26.30 18.47 42.46
C ASN A 379 24.94 18.21 41.79
N LEU A 380 23.87 18.78 42.31
CA LEU A 380 22.54 18.72 41.70
C LEU A 380 22.51 19.48 40.36
N CYS A 381 23.19 20.63 40.26
CA CYS A 381 23.33 21.37 38.99
C CYS A 381 24.14 20.58 37.95
N LEU A 382 25.19 19.89 38.35
CA LEU A 382 25.96 18.98 37.47
C LEU A 382 25.10 17.81 36.98
N SER A 383 24.32 17.19 37.88
CA SER A 383 23.39 16.12 37.53
C SER A 383 22.28 16.60 36.58
N ARG A 384 21.77 17.83 36.76
CA ARG A 384 20.83 18.48 35.83
C ARG A 384 21.44 18.65 34.43
N LYS A 385 22.71 19.04 34.32
CA LYS A 385 23.41 19.19 33.03
C LYS A 385 23.58 17.85 32.31
N GLU A 386 23.94 16.79 33.04
CA GLU A 386 24.05 15.45 32.45
C GLU A 386 22.68 14.96 31.96
N ALA A 387 21.62 15.12 32.76
CA ALA A 387 20.26 14.79 32.36
C ALA A 387 19.80 15.62 31.14
N PHE A 388 20.07 16.93 31.12
CA PHE A 388 19.76 17.81 29.99
C PHE A 388 20.45 17.35 28.70
N LYS A 389 21.74 16.97 28.79
CA LYS A 389 22.52 16.51 27.64
C LYS A 389 21.98 15.20 27.06
N VAL A 390 21.61 14.24 27.91
CA VAL A 390 21.02 12.96 27.47
C VAL A 390 19.70 13.20 26.76
N ILE A 391 18.81 14.01 27.32
CA ILE A 391 17.50 14.30 26.69
C ILE A 391 17.67 15.09 25.40
N LEU A 392 18.66 15.99 25.34
CA LEU A 392 18.98 16.74 24.11
C LEU A 392 19.45 15.82 22.97
N GLU A 393 20.27 14.81 23.29
CA GLU A 393 20.67 13.79 22.30
C GLU A 393 19.48 12.95 21.83
N GLU A 394 18.56 12.59 22.73
CA GLU A 394 17.34 11.88 22.36
C GLU A 394 16.35 12.74 21.55
N TYR A 395 16.26 14.06 21.81
CA TYR A 395 15.46 15.00 21.04
C TYR A 395 15.96 15.19 19.60
N ARG A 396 17.28 15.18 19.38
CA ARG A 396 17.88 15.37 18.04
C ARG A 396 17.57 14.22 17.07
N LYS A 397 17.22 13.04 17.58
CA LYS A 397 16.84 11.88 16.74
C LYS A 397 15.52 12.09 15.99
N PRO A 398 14.37 12.37 16.64
CA PRO A 398 13.12 12.68 15.96
C PRO A 398 13.22 13.96 15.13
N GLU A 399 13.96 14.98 15.58
CA GLU A 399 14.16 16.22 14.81
C GLU A 399 14.79 15.99 13.43
N ARG A 400 15.89 15.21 13.36
CA ARG A 400 16.52 14.86 12.08
C ARG A 400 15.61 14.01 11.20
N ARG A 401 14.83 13.11 11.81
CA ARG A 401 13.89 12.26 11.08
C ARG A 401 12.71 13.06 10.52
N LEU A 402 12.20 14.04 11.28
CA LEU A 402 11.17 14.98 10.84
C LEU A 402 11.64 15.78 9.63
N ALA A 403 12.86 16.34 9.66
CA ALA A 403 13.42 17.06 8.51
C ALA A 403 13.50 16.18 7.25
N ALA A 404 13.96 14.93 7.40
CA ALA A 404 14.01 13.99 6.28
C ALA A 404 12.62 13.59 5.77
N LEU A 405 11.63 13.45 6.66
CA LEU A 405 10.23 13.16 6.32
C LEU A 405 9.57 14.32 5.57
N GLU A 406 9.88 15.56 5.92
CA GLU A 406 9.35 16.74 5.25
C GLU A 406 9.83 16.85 3.80
N ASP A 407 11.09 16.53 3.54
CA ASP A 407 11.63 16.47 2.17
C ASP A 407 10.98 15.33 1.36
N LEU A 408 10.76 14.17 1.97
CA LEU A 408 10.04 13.04 1.37
C LEU A 408 8.59 13.39 1.02
N LEU A 409 7.85 14.00 1.96
CA LEU A 409 6.46 14.40 1.74
C LEU A 409 6.34 15.46 0.65
N ARG A 410 7.26 16.43 0.59
CA ARG A 410 7.30 17.45 -0.47
C ARG A 410 7.47 16.82 -1.85
N SER A 411 8.24 15.74 -1.97
CA SER A 411 8.41 15.02 -3.24
C SER A 411 7.15 14.26 -3.71
N LEU A 412 6.17 14.06 -2.81
CA LEU A 412 4.91 13.35 -3.08
C LEU A 412 3.70 14.29 -3.31
N GLU A 413 3.89 15.62 -3.28
CA GLU A 413 2.79 16.59 -3.49
C GLU A 413 2.41 16.77 -4.97
N GLU A 414 3.29 16.41 -5.92
CA GLU A 414 3.05 16.56 -7.36
C GLU A 414 2.43 15.32 -8.00
N THR A 415 1.22 14.95 -7.60
CA THR A 415 0.45 13.90 -8.28
C THR A 415 -0.90 14.40 -8.76
N GLU A 416 -1.25 14.05 -10.01
CA GLU A 416 -2.61 14.23 -10.55
C GLU A 416 -3.64 13.65 -9.56
N GLY A 417 -4.76 14.35 -9.38
CA GLY A 417 -5.79 13.96 -8.43
C GLY A 417 -6.43 12.62 -8.84
N SER A 418 -6.51 11.68 -7.89
CA SER A 418 -7.20 10.39 -8.07
C SER A 418 -8.62 10.56 -8.62
N GLU A 419 -9.31 11.66 -8.28
CA GLU A 419 -10.65 11.99 -8.79
C GLU A 419 -10.67 12.21 -10.31
N GLU A 420 -9.68 12.91 -10.88
CA GLU A 420 -9.64 13.21 -12.32
C GLU A 420 -9.35 11.94 -13.14
N LEU A 421 -8.50 11.05 -12.62
CA LEU A 421 -8.24 9.74 -13.22
C LEU A 421 -9.48 8.83 -13.17
N ASN A 422 -10.22 8.84 -12.06
CA ASN A 422 -11.48 8.10 -11.91
C ASN A 422 -12.57 8.61 -12.85
N GLU A 423 -12.69 9.93 -13.05
CA GLU A 423 -13.62 10.50 -14.04
C GLU A 423 -13.25 10.10 -15.48
N ARG A 424 -11.95 10.09 -15.81
CA ARG A 424 -11.46 9.61 -17.12
C ARG A 424 -11.80 8.14 -17.31
N LEU A 425 -11.60 7.30 -16.30
CA LEU A 425 -11.92 5.88 -16.35
C LEU A 425 -13.43 5.65 -16.59
N ALA A 426 -14.29 6.38 -15.89
CA ALA A 426 -15.74 6.29 -16.09
C ALA A 426 -16.17 6.67 -17.52
N LYS A 427 -15.52 7.69 -18.11
CA LYS A 427 -15.75 8.06 -19.51
C LYS A 427 -15.31 6.94 -20.47
N ILE A 428 -14.16 6.32 -20.23
CA ILE A 428 -13.66 5.19 -21.05
C ILE A 428 -14.59 3.99 -20.94
N ASP A 429 -15.02 3.62 -19.73
CA ASP A 429 -15.95 2.50 -19.50
C ASP A 429 -17.29 2.72 -20.22
N SER A 430 -17.85 3.93 -20.16
CA SER A 430 -19.05 4.29 -20.93
C SER A 430 -18.84 4.21 -22.46
N GLY A 431 -17.61 4.43 -22.92
CA GLY A 431 -17.23 4.28 -24.32
C GLY A 431 -17.14 2.82 -24.75
N ILE A 432 -16.59 1.97 -23.88
CA ILE A 432 -16.47 0.52 -24.09
C ILE A 432 -17.84 -0.12 -24.20
N GLU A 433 -18.78 0.19 -23.29
CA GLU A 433 -20.13 -0.38 -23.34
C GLU A 433 -20.85 -0.02 -24.65
N ARG A 434 -20.79 1.25 -25.07
CA ARG A 434 -21.33 1.68 -26.37
C ARG A 434 -20.68 0.94 -27.54
N ALA A 435 -19.35 0.77 -27.52
CA ALA A 435 -18.66 0.05 -28.58
C ALA A 435 -19.02 -1.45 -28.60
N LYS A 436 -19.26 -2.09 -27.45
CA LYS A 436 -19.75 -3.47 -27.36
C LYS A 436 -21.14 -3.61 -27.99
N GLU A 437 -22.05 -2.68 -27.72
CA GLU A 437 -23.38 -2.66 -28.33
C GLU A 437 -23.31 -2.52 -29.85
N GLU A 438 -22.43 -1.63 -30.35
CA GLU A 438 -22.17 -1.45 -31.79
C GLU A 438 -21.61 -2.73 -32.44
N VAL A 439 -20.70 -3.46 -31.76
CA VAL A 439 -20.15 -4.75 -32.24
C VAL A 439 -21.24 -5.82 -32.31
N LEU A 440 -22.09 -5.94 -31.28
CA LEU A 440 -23.21 -6.89 -31.28
C LEU A 440 -24.22 -6.55 -32.39
N LEU A 441 -24.45 -5.26 -32.64
CA LEU A 441 -25.28 -4.81 -33.76
C LEU A 441 -24.66 -5.18 -35.10
N LEU A 442 -23.34 -5.00 -35.26
CA LEU A 442 -22.61 -5.36 -36.47
C LEU A 442 -22.73 -6.87 -36.78
N GLU A 443 -22.62 -7.73 -35.77
CA GLU A 443 -22.84 -9.19 -35.91
C GLU A 443 -24.25 -9.50 -36.43
N LYS A 444 -25.28 -8.95 -35.79
CA LYS A 444 -26.68 -9.13 -36.21
C LYS A 444 -26.94 -8.64 -37.64
N LEU A 445 -26.36 -7.49 -38.01
CA LEU A 445 -26.49 -6.93 -39.35
C LEU A 445 -25.80 -7.80 -40.39
N ASN A 446 -24.60 -8.33 -40.08
CA ASN A 446 -23.87 -9.25 -40.95
C ASN A 446 -24.66 -10.55 -41.16
N GLU A 447 -25.21 -11.16 -40.10
CA GLU A 447 -26.05 -12.35 -40.19
C GLU A 447 -27.29 -12.12 -41.06
N ALA A 448 -27.99 -11.00 -40.84
CA ALA A 448 -29.16 -10.64 -41.63
C ALA A 448 -28.81 -10.41 -43.11
N CYS A 449 -27.65 -9.79 -43.38
CA CYS A 449 -27.16 -9.56 -44.74
C CYS A 449 -26.85 -10.88 -45.45
N VAL A 450 -26.12 -11.78 -44.79
CA VAL A 450 -25.81 -13.13 -45.31
C VAL A 450 -27.10 -13.93 -45.55
N SER A 451 -28.06 -13.87 -44.62
CA SER A 451 -29.35 -14.55 -44.75
C SER A 451 -30.14 -14.04 -45.96
N LYS A 452 -30.26 -12.72 -46.15
CA LYS A 452 -30.92 -12.15 -47.34
C LYS A 452 -30.18 -12.50 -48.63
N ALA A 453 -28.86 -12.41 -48.65
CA ALA A 453 -28.02 -12.78 -49.78
C ALA A 453 -28.21 -14.25 -50.19
N SER A 454 -28.25 -15.16 -49.22
CA SER A 454 -28.49 -16.58 -49.49
C SER A 454 -29.90 -16.84 -50.06
N ARG A 455 -30.93 -16.19 -49.51
CA ARG A 455 -32.32 -16.29 -50.02
C ARG A 455 -32.47 -15.71 -51.41
N ARG A 456 -31.84 -14.55 -51.69
CA ARG A 456 -31.84 -13.94 -53.01
C ARG A 456 -31.19 -14.87 -54.02
N LYS A 457 -30.00 -15.41 -53.70
CA LYS A 457 -29.29 -16.35 -54.54
C LYS A 457 -30.13 -17.62 -54.83
N ALA A 458 -30.80 -18.16 -53.82
CA ALA A 458 -31.70 -19.30 -54.00
C ALA A 458 -32.91 -18.96 -54.90
N LEU A 459 -33.53 -17.80 -54.73
CA LEU A 459 -34.63 -17.36 -55.61
C LEU A 459 -34.17 -17.09 -57.04
N GLU A 460 -32.96 -16.55 -57.23
CA GLU A 460 -32.34 -16.37 -58.55
C GLU A 460 -32.08 -17.71 -59.24
N GLU A 461 -31.57 -18.70 -58.50
CA GLU A 461 -31.31 -20.06 -59.00
C GLU A 461 -32.61 -20.79 -59.39
N TYR A 462 -33.68 -20.61 -58.61
CA TYR A 462 -34.97 -21.27 -58.81
C TYR A 462 -36.00 -20.46 -59.61
N ARG A 463 -35.63 -19.28 -60.12
CA ARG A 463 -36.54 -18.36 -60.83
C ARG A 463 -37.28 -19.05 -61.98
N GLY A 464 -36.60 -19.91 -62.73
CA GLY A 464 -37.17 -20.63 -63.88
C GLY A 464 -38.35 -21.54 -63.50
N SER A 465 -38.14 -22.47 -62.55
CA SER A 465 -39.19 -23.40 -62.11
C SER A 465 -40.35 -22.68 -61.41
N LEU A 466 -40.04 -21.66 -60.61
CA LEU A 466 -41.04 -20.87 -59.88
C LEU A 466 -41.88 -19.97 -60.79
N ALA A 467 -41.33 -19.47 -61.90
CA ALA A 467 -42.06 -18.67 -62.90
C ALA A 467 -43.20 -19.45 -63.57
N VAL A 468 -43.12 -20.78 -63.59
CA VAL A 468 -44.17 -21.67 -64.11
C VAL A 468 -45.03 -22.26 -62.98
N GLY A 469 -44.83 -21.82 -61.74
CA GLY A 469 -45.63 -22.25 -60.58
C GLY A 469 -45.22 -23.60 -59.99
N ILE A 470 -44.05 -24.14 -60.34
CA ILE A 470 -43.57 -25.45 -59.88
C ILE A 470 -42.54 -25.27 -58.75
N CYS A 471 -42.69 -26.05 -57.68
CA CYS A 471 -41.77 -26.07 -56.55
C CYS A 471 -40.46 -26.76 -56.95
N PRO A 472 -39.29 -26.10 -56.86
CA PRO A 472 -38.02 -26.66 -57.28
C PRO A 472 -37.55 -27.88 -56.47
N LEU A 473 -38.07 -28.03 -55.25
CA LEU A 473 -37.65 -29.09 -54.31
C LEU A 473 -38.56 -30.31 -54.34
N LEU A 474 -39.85 -30.10 -54.65
CA LEU A 474 -40.89 -31.14 -54.60
C LEU A 474 -41.40 -31.53 -55.98
N ASP A 475 -41.06 -30.75 -57.02
CA ASP A 475 -41.52 -30.91 -58.41
C ASP A 475 -43.05 -30.97 -58.56
N GLU A 476 -43.75 -30.33 -57.64
CA GLU A 476 -45.21 -30.20 -57.60
C GLU A 476 -45.62 -28.73 -57.68
N LYS A 477 -46.92 -28.45 -57.88
CA LYS A 477 -47.44 -27.07 -57.82
C LYS A 477 -47.07 -26.40 -56.51
N CYS A 478 -46.43 -25.24 -56.60
CA CYS A 478 -45.96 -24.50 -55.44
C CYS A 478 -47.12 -23.80 -54.72
N LYS A 479 -47.62 -24.42 -53.64
CA LYS A 479 -48.70 -23.89 -52.81
C LYS A 479 -48.46 -22.47 -52.29
N ASN A 480 -47.20 -22.06 -52.13
CA ASN A 480 -46.84 -20.72 -51.66
C ASN A 480 -47.14 -19.60 -52.68
N ILE A 481 -47.26 -19.93 -53.96
CA ILE A 481 -47.56 -18.97 -55.04
C ILE A 481 -48.81 -19.32 -55.84
N GLU A 482 -49.43 -20.49 -55.61
CA GLU A 482 -50.56 -21.06 -56.36
C GLU A 482 -51.72 -20.07 -56.63
N ASN A 483 -52.03 -19.20 -55.67
CA ASN A 483 -53.14 -18.22 -55.77
C ASN A 483 -52.76 -16.88 -56.46
N ARG A 484 -51.57 -16.79 -57.08
CA ARG A 484 -51.10 -15.57 -57.77
C ARG A 484 -51.37 -15.67 -59.28
N SER A 485 -51.71 -14.55 -59.91
CA SER A 485 -51.93 -14.48 -61.37
C SER A 485 -50.63 -14.30 -62.18
N ASP A 486 -49.57 -13.80 -61.56
CA ASP A 486 -48.25 -13.56 -62.17
C ASP A 486 -47.15 -14.09 -61.23
N TYR A 487 -46.62 -15.27 -61.55
CA TYR A 487 -45.58 -15.91 -60.77
C TYR A 487 -44.21 -15.26 -60.99
N GLU A 488 -43.87 -14.94 -62.25
CA GLU A 488 -42.56 -14.39 -62.58
C GLU A 488 -42.39 -12.98 -61.99
N GLY A 489 -43.38 -12.10 -62.19
CA GLY A 489 -43.34 -10.74 -61.62
C GLY A 489 -43.32 -10.75 -60.08
N TYR A 490 -43.97 -11.73 -59.44
CA TYR A 490 -43.92 -11.90 -57.99
C TYR A 490 -42.51 -12.30 -57.50
N ILE A 491 -41.86 -13.27 -58.15
CA ILE A 491 -40.50 -13.71 -57.79
C ILE A 491 -39.48 -12.60 -58.08
N GLU A 492 -39.60 -11.90 -59.20
CA GLU A 492 -38.74 -10.76 -59.53
C GLU A 492 -38.93 -9.60 -58.53
N GLY A 493 -40.16 -9.38 -58.06
CA GLY A 493 -40.44 -8.47 -56.95
C GLY A 493 -39.73 -8.86 -55.65
N LEU A 494 -39.75 -10.14 -55.28
CA LEU A 494 -39.05 -10.65 -54.08
C LEU A 494 -37.53 -10.53 -54.19
N ILE A 495 -36.95 -10.85 -55.35
CA ILE A 495 -35.50 -10.70 -55.61
C ILE A 495 -35.09 -9.23 -55.46
N ASN A 496 -35.85 -8.31 -56.05
CA ASN A 496 -35.60 -6.87 -55.96
C ASN A 496 -35.74 -6.35 -54.52
N GLN A 497 -36.72 -6.84 -53.75
CA GLN A 497 -36.87 -6.51 -52.33
C GLN A 497 -35.73 -7.03 -51.45
N LEU A 498 -35.19 -8.22 -51.75
CA LEU A 498 -34.04 -8.75 -51.05
C LEU A 498 -32.77 -7.96 -51.40
N ALA A 499 -32.57 -7.63 -52.67
CA ALA A 499 -31.45 -6.81 -53.12
C ALA A 499 -31.49 -5.38 -52.55
N SER A 500 -32.66 -4.73 -52.47
CA SER A 500 -32.77 -3.42 -51.80
C SER A 500 -32.47 -3.54 -50.31
N GLY A 501 -32.98 -4.59 -49.66
CA GLY A 501 -32.70 -4.88 -48.25
C GLY A 501 -31.21 -5.16 -47.97
N GLU A 502 -30.49 -5.85 -48.86
CA GLU A 502 -29.04 -6.05 -48.77
C GLU A 502 -28.28 -4.72 -48.85
N ARG A 503 -28.68 -3.81 -49.75
CA ARG A 503 -28.06 -2.47 -49.84
C ARG A 503 -28.29 -1.64 -48.59
N GLU A 504 -29.49 -1.68 -48.02
CA GLU A 504 -29.79 -0.99 -46.75
C GLU A 504 -28.98 -1.54 -45.59
N LEU A 505 -28.89 -2.87 -45.45
CA LEU A 505 -28.07 -3.51 -44.43
C LEU A 505 -26.58 -3.20 -44.62
N SER A 506 -26.09 -3.19 -45.86
CA SER A 506 -24.70 -2.85 -46.17
C SER A 506 -24.34 -1.40 -45.77
N LYS A 507 -25.28 -0.46 -45.93
CA LYS A 507 -25.09 0.93 -45.44
C LYS A 507 -24.98 0.97 -43.91
N LYS A 508 -25.89 0.28 -43.21
CA LYS A 508 -25.85 0.20 -41.73
C LYS A 508 -24.59 -0.50 -41.22
N ILE A 509 -24.12 -1.55 -41.90
CA ILE A 509 -22.86 -2.23 -41.57
C ILE A 509 -21.68 -1.26 -41.70
N ALA A 510 -21.65 -0.42 -42.73
CA ALA A 510 -20.58 0.55 -42.94
C ALA A 510 -20.48 1.58 -41.80
N GLU A 511 -21.61 1.98 -41.20
CA GLU A 511 -21.66 2.94 -40.08
C GLU A 511 -20.98 2.42 -38.81
N VAL A 512 -21.06 1.10 -38.55
CA VAL A 512 -20.53 0.48 -37.32
C VAL A 512 -19.31 -0.43 -37.57
N LYS A 513 -18.80 -0.49 -38.80
CA LYS A 513 -17.72 -1.42 -39.20
C LYS A 513 -16.44 -1.24 -38.38
N GLU A 514 -16.15 -0.03 -37.92
CA GLU A 514 -14.94 0.29 -37.15
C GLU A 514 -15.08 0.02 -35.64
N SER A 515 -16.28 -0.32 -35.16
CA SER A 515 -16.55 -0.56 -33.73
C SER A 515 -15.63 -1.59 -33.06
N PRO A 516 -15.19 -2.71 -33.69
CA PRO A 516 -14.25 -3.63 -33.05
C PRO A 516 -12.87 -3.00 -32.83
N SER A 517 -12.40 -2.18 -33.78
CA SER A 517 -11.11 -1.49 -33.67
C SER A 517 -11.14 -0.40 -32.60
N ARG A 518 -12.27 0.32 -32.49
CA ARG A 518 -12.51 1.33 -31.46
C ARG A 518 -12.59 0.70 -30.07
N LEU A 519 -13.25 -0.45 -29.94
CA LEU A 519 -13.30 -1.22 -28.69
C LEU A 519 -11.89 -1.63 -28.22
N GLY A 520 -11.04 -2.09 -29.14
CA GLY A 520 -9.65 -2.42 -28.85
C GLY A 520 -8.85 -1.23 -28.29
N LYS A 521 -8.94 -0.06 -28.93
CA LYS A 521 -8.25 1.16 -28.46
C LYS A 521 -8.73 1.61 -27.07
N LEU A 522 -10.05 1.60 -26.84
CA LEU A 522 -10.60 1.96 -25.53
C LEU A 522 -10.19 0.98 -24.43
N ALA A 523 -10.06 -0.32 -24.76
CA ALA A 523 -9.57 -1.31 -23.81
C ALA A 523 -8.09 -1.09 -23.43
N GLU A 524 -7.25 -0.68 -24.38
CA GLU A 524 -5.86 -0.28 -24.12
C GLU A 524 -5.78 0.99 -23.24
N GLU A 525 -6.55 2.02 -23.58
CA GLU A 525 -6.65 3.25 -22.79
C GLU A 525 -7.12 2.97 -21.35
N ARG A 526 -8.11 2.08 -21.19
CA ARG A 526 -8.59 1.64 -19.87
C ARG A 526 -7.49 0.96 -19.06
N ALA A 527 -6.69 0.10 -19.68
CA ALA A 527 -5.60 -0.58 -19.01
C ALA A 527 -4.51 0.40 -18.53
N LEU A 528 -4.21 1.42 -19.32
CA LEU A 528 -3.28 2.49 -18.93
C LEU A 528 -3.83 3.34 -17.77
N ALA A 529 -5.11 3.72 -17.83
CA ALA A 529 -5.77 4.48 -16.78
C ALA A 529 -5.79 3.73 -15.44
N LEU A 530 -6.09 2.42 -15.45
CA LEU A 530 -6.07 1.59 -14.25
C LEU A 530 -4.68 1.50 -13.60
N LYS A 531 -3.61 1.37 -14.41
CA LYS A 531 -2.24 1.38 -13.90
C LYS A 531 -1.88 2.71 -13.26
N ALA A 532 -2.28 3.83 -13.87
CA ALA A 532 -2.04 5.15 -13.32
C ALA A 532 -2.77 5.33 -11.97
N ILE A 533 -4.02 4.87 -11.85
CA ILE A 533 -4.77 4.90 -10.59
C ILE A 533 -4.06 4.08 -9.50
N GLU A 534 -3.63 2.85 -9.82
CA GLU A 534 -2.93 1.98 -8.87
C GLU A 534 -1.62 2.60 -8.35
N GLU A 535 -0.83 3.22 -9.23
CA GLU A 535 0.38 3.95 -8.84
C GLU A 535 0.07 5.17 -7.95
N THR A 536 -1.01 5.89 -8.25
CA THR A 536 -1.43 7.07 -7.49
C THR A 536 -1.94 6.67 -6.10
N ASP A 537 -2.73 5.61 -6.01
CA ASP A 537 -3.21 5.05 -4.73
C ASP A 537 -2.06 4.54 -3.86
N LYS A 538 -1.03 3.94 -4.48
CA LYS A 538 0.18 3.53 -3.76
C LYS A 538 0.91 4.73 -3.17
N LYS A 539 1.10 5.79 -3.95
CA LYS A 539 1.70 7.05 -3.48
C LYS A 539 0.88 7.72 -2.38
N LEU A 540 -0.45 7.69 -2.48
CA LEU A 540 -1.35 8.23 -1.44
C LEU A 540 -1.26 7.44 -0.13
N LYS A 541 -1.16 6.11 -0.19
CA LYS A 541 -0.93 5.28 1.00
C LYS A 541 0.44 5.56 1.63
N GLU A 542 1.49 5.60 0.81
CA GLU A 542 2.84 5.97 1.27
C GLU A 542 2.84 7.36 1.93
N LYS A 543 2.15 8.34 1.34
CA LYS A 543 1.99 9.67 1.92
C LYS A 543 1.27 9.63 3.27
N ALA A 544 0.16 8.91 3.38
CA ALA A 544 -0.59 8.78 4.63
C ALA A 544 0.22 8.11 5.75
N ASP A 545 1.01 7.08 5.42
CA ASP A 545 1.91 6.41 6.36
C ASP A 545 3.02 7.36 6.86
N LEU A 546 3.60 8.15 5.96
CA LEU A 546 4.62 9.16 6.30
C LEU A 546 4.04 10.32 7.11
N GLU A 547 2.81 10.76 6.83
CA GLU A 547 2.10 11.79 7.62
C GLU A 547 1.81 11.29 9.05
N LYS A 548 1.45 10.01 9.19
CA LYS A 548 1.27 9.39 10.51
C LYS A 548 2.59 9.29 11.27
N GLU A 549 3.68 8.87 10.61
CA GLU A 549 5.01 8.86 11.20
C GLU A 549 5.44 10.27 11.64
N LYS A 550 5.14 11.30 10.83
CA LYS A 550 5.39 12.71 11.16
C LYS A 550 4.66 13.11 12.45
N LEU A 551 3.37 12.84 12.56
CA LEU A 551 2.58 13.14 13.77
C LEU A 551 3.14 12.47 15.03
N ASP A 552 3.48 11.19 14.96
CA ASP A 552 4.05 10.45 16.09
C ASP A 552 5.41 11.03 16.54
N LEU A 553 6.24 11.45 15.58
CA LEU A 553 7.54 12.07 15.86
C LEU A 553 7.40 13.48 16.41
N GLU A 554 6.42 14.27 15.94
CA GLU A 554 6.11 15.59 16.49
C GLU A 554 5.65 15.50 17.95
N GLU A 555 4.80 14.52 18.29
CA GLU A 555 4.40 14.30 19.69
C GLU A 555 5.59 13.91 20.58
N ARG A 556 6.47 13.03 20.08
CA ARG A 556 7.70 12.67 20.80
C ARG A 556 8.63 13.87 20.97
N ALA A 557 8.82 14.68 19.93
CA ALA A 557 9.64 15.88 19.98
C ALA A 557 9.07 16.90 20.99
N LYS A 558 7.75 17.11 21.02
CA LYS A 558 7.06 17.93 22.02
C LYS A 558 7.26 17.40 23.44
N SER A 559 7.19 16.09 23.64
CA SER A 559 7.45 15.45 24.94
C SER A 559 8.87 15.71 25.43
N PHE A 560 9.87 15.56 24.56
CA PHE A 560 11.26 15.87 24.90
C PHE A 560 11.48 17.35 25.16
N LEU A 561 10.88 18.26 24.38
CA LEU A 561 10.93 19.71 24.64
C LEU A 561 10.33 20.07 26.01
N LEU A 562 9.27 19.39 26.43
CA LEU A 562 8.69 19.57 27.77
C LEU A 562 9.63 19.07 28.88
N GLN A 563 10.34 17.95 28.65
CA GLN A 563 11.34 17.46 29.59
C GLN A 563 12.54 18.42 29.68
N LEU A 564 13.03 18.94 28.55
CA LEU A 564 14.12 19.91 28.50
C LEU A 564 13.74 21.23 29.20
N SER A 565 12.51 21.71 29.02
CA SER A 565 12.03 22.92 29.71
C SER A 565 11.88 22.71 31.22
N THR A 566 11.45 21.50 31.63
CA THR A 566 11.37 21.12 33.05
C THR A 566 12.76 21.07 33.70
N ILE A 567 13.76 20.53 32.99
CA ILE A 567 15.14 20.46 33.49
C ILE A 567 15.79 21.84 33.49
N SER A 568 15.58 22.68 32.49
CA SER A 568 16.18 24.02 32.42
C SER A 568 15.50 25.04 33.33
N GLY A 569 14.24 24.81 33.71
CA GLY A 569 13.42 25.76 34.44
C GLY A 569 12.93 26.95 33.59
N LYS A 570 13.13 26.88 32.27
CA LYS A 570 12.71 27.89 31.29
C LYS A 570 12.04 27.26 30.08
N SER A 571 11.05 27.96 29.54
CA SER A 571 10.49 27.71 28.21
C SER A 571 11.16 28.65 27.19
N GLY A 572 11.63 28.12 26.07
CA GLY A 572 12.33 28.92 25.05
C GLY A 572 12.98 28.06 23.97
N GLU A 573 13.92 28.63 23.24
CA GLU A 573 14.74 27.86 22.29
C GLU A 573 15.73 26.94 23.05
N ILE A 574 16.15 25.84 22.42
CA ILE A 574 17.06 24.86 23.04
C ILE A 574 18.36 25.51 23.51
N ASP A 575 18.86 26.49 22.75
CA ASP A 575 20.09 27.21 23.09
C ASP A 575 19.90 28.07 24.35
N GLU A 576 18.74 28.73 24.52
CA GLU A 576 18.41 29.48 25.73
C GLU A 576 18.25 28.58 26.96
N MET A 577 17.67 27.38 26.78
CA MET A 577 17.56 26.37 27.83
C MET A 577 18.93 25.86 28.26
N SER A 578 19.82 25.60 27.30
CA SER A 578 21.20 25.15 27.55
C SER A 578 22.00 26.23 28.29
N GLU A 579 21.92 27.49 27.85
CA GLU A 579 22.58 28.61 28.54
C GLU A 579 22.06 28.79 29.97
N SER A 580 20.77 28.57 30.22
CA SER A 580 20.20 28.63 31.57
C SER A 580 20.82 27.59 32.50
N VAL A 581 20.96 26.34 32.04
CA VAL A 581 21.59 25.27 32.82
C VAL A 581 23.08 25.56 33.08
N GLU A 582 23.80 26.13 32.10
CA GLU A 582 25.19 26.54 32.30
C GLU A 582 25.34 27.70 33.29
N LYS A 583 24.41 28.65 33.26
CA LYS A 583 24.39 29.79 34.17
C LYS A 583 24.16 29.33 35.61
N ASP A 584 23.23 28.41 35.83
CA ASP A 584 22.97 27.81 37.15
C ASP A 584 24.23 27.13 37.72
N ILE A 585 24.98 26.40 36.89
CA ILE A 585 26.25 25.77 37.30
C ILE A 585 27.30 26.82 37.66
N ARG A 586 27.48 27.86 36.84
CA ARG A 586 28.44 28.93 37.13
C ARG A 586 28.08 29.61 38.45
N ASN A 587 26.82 29.98 38.66
CA ASN A 587 26.38 30.60 39.90
C ASN A 587 26.65 29.72 41.12
N ALA A 588 26.24 28.43 41.07
CA ALA A 588 26.47 27.48 42.16
C ALA A 588 27.97 27.23 42.45
N SER A 589 28.80 27.18 41.39
CA SER A 589 30.26 27.07 41.53
C SER A 589 30.86 28.30 42.21
N THR A 590 30.38 29.49 41.83
CA THR A 590 30.90 30.77 42.35
C THR A 590 30.52 30.95 43.82
N GLU A 591 29.29 30.60 44.20
CA GLU A 591 28.83 30.60 45.58
C GLU A 591 29.58 29.59 46.46
N LEU A 592 29.94 28.43 45.92
CA LEU A 592 30.73 27.42 46.60
C LEU A 592 32.17 27.88 46.84
N GLU A 593 32.80 28.54 45.86
CA GLU A 593 34.13 29.13 46.03
C GLU A 593 34.15 30.28 47.05
N LEU A 594 33.14 31.15 47.02
CA LEU A 594 32.96 32.21 48.03
C LEU A 594 32.84 31.62 49.44
N GLN A 595 32.10 30.52 49.60
CA GLN A 595 31.95 29.87 50.91
C GLN A 595 33.23 29.18 51.37
N LYS A 596 33.99 28.54 50.45
CA LYS A 596 35.31 27.98 50.76
C LYS A 596 36.30 29.07 51.19
N LYS A 597 36.28 30.24 50.54
CA LYS A 597 37.09 31.39 50.95
C LYS A 597 36.70 31.84 52.35
N HIS A 598 35.41 31.99 52.64
CA HIS A 598 34.91 32.36 53.97
C HIS A 598 35.35 31.40 55.08
N ILE A 599 35.28 30.08 54.84
CA ILE A 599 35.80 29.06 55.75
C ILE A 599 37.32 29.23 55.96
N SER A 600 38.08 29.52 54.90
CA SER A 600 39.52 29.76 55.03
C SER A 600 39.85 31.01 55.85
N THR A 601 39.05 32.08 55.73
CA THR A 601 39.25 33.30 56.54
C THR A 601 38.95 33.04 58.01
N LEU A 602 37.86 32.34 58.32
CA LEU A 602 37.51 31.94 59.70
C LEU A 602 38.59 31.04 60.30
N LYS A 603 39.15 30.12 59.50
CA LYS A 603 40.24 29.24 59.93
C LYS A 603 41.51 30.02 60.26
N ASN A 604 41.88 31.00 59.44
CA ASN A 604 43.04 31.86 59.71
C ASN A 604 42.82 32.72 60.97
N GLN A 605 41.61 33.21 61.22
CA GLN A 605 41.27 33.98 62.43
C GLN A 605 41.32 33.14 63.71
N ILE A 606 40.98 31.86 63.62
CA ILE A 606 41.15 30.90 64.73
C ILE A 606 42.64 30.63 64.98
N GLU A 607 43.43 30.41 63.91
CA GLU A 607 44.87 30.18 64.01
C GLU A 607 45.65 31.40 64.57
N GLU A 608 45.27 32.63 64.20
CA GLU A 608 45.85 33.87 64.75
C GLU A 608 45.53 34.12 66.23
N ARG A 609 44.44 33.54 66.76
CA ARG A 609 44.05 33.68 68.17
C ARG A 609 44.56 32.54 69.06
N ASP A 610 44.95 31.43 68.45
CA ASP A 610 45.59 30.30 69.14
C ASP A 610 47.12 30.51 69.31
N SER A 611 47.73 31.46 68.57
CA SER A 611 49.13 31.92 68.75
C SER A 611 49.24 33.07 69.75
#